data_AF-A0A7I8CVV7-F1
#
_entry.id   AF-A0A7I8CVV7-F1
#
_cell.length_a   1.000
_cell.length_b   1.000
_cell.length_c   1.000
_cell.angle_alpha   90.00
_cell.angle_beta   90.00
_cell.angle_gamma   90.00
#
_symmetry.space_group_name_H-M   'P 1'
#
loop_
_entity.id
_entity.type
_entity.pdbx_description
1 polymer ?
#
loop_
_entity_poly.entity_id
_entity_poly.type
_entity_poly.pdbx_seq_one_letter_code
_entity_poly.pdbx_strand_id
1 'polypeptide(L)'
;MPYYEVAIHGTVYRGLARPVPGQSPQADTRDLKYGLARSCAQGLQVAGRTLEPSPGAMPNTPRALVRELQEVTGLSIGDIVDKAYSILNYRRHHGARYPDSMEPRGYRFRELFLMSVDTDGNLKTFYETPAGVDPEKWTYFLRVLDRKECDSLRQYAVSGMIHREYGEPGTQAIREALRLRDGELRHFPPMSYVPFVELFPLEFPTLERTVGGQRR
;
A
#
# COMPACT_ATOMS: atom_id res chain seq x y z
N MET A 1 9.21 12.59 11.70
CA MET A 1 8.20 11.55 11.37
C MET A 1 8.78 10.63 10.30
N PRO A 2 8.58 9.31 10.36
CA PRO A 2 9.05 8.40 9.32
C PRO A 2 8.23 8.53 8.02
N TYR A 3 8.92 8.45 6.87
CA TYR A 3 8.33 8.31 5.53
C TYR A 3 7.94 6.86 5.24
N TYR A 4 8.75 5.91 5.70
CA TYR A 4 8.43 4.49 5.76
C TYR A 4 8.96 3.89 7.06
N GLU A 5 8.30 2.84 7.53
CA GLU A 5 8.74 2.00 8.63
C GLU A 5 8.35 0.57 8.26
N VAL A 6 9.36 -0.27 8.00
CA VAL A 6 9.20 -1.60 7.40
C VAL A 6 9.94 -2.62 8.24
N ALA A 7 9.25 -3.66 8.68
CA ALA A 7 9.86 -4.80 9.34
C ALA A 7 10.13 -5.91 8.33
N ILE A 8 11.34 -6.46 8.32
CA ILE A 8 11.75 -7.60 7.51
C ILE A 8 12.90 -8.33 8.22
N HIS A 9 12.83 -9.66 8.29
CA HIS A 9 13.84 -10.52 8.94
C HIS A 9 14.29 -10.03 10.32
N GLY A 10 13.33 -9.68 11.19
CA GLY A 10 13.61 -9.21 12.54
C GLY A 10 14.18 -7.80 12.67
N THR A 11 14.38 -7.10 11.55
CA THR A 11 14.94 -5.75 11.49
C THR A 11 13.89 -4.76 11.01
N VAL A 12 13.86 -3.58 11.62
CA VAL A 12 12.99 -2.47 11.21
C VAL A 12 13.80 -1.41 10.50
N TYR A 13 13.48 -1.17 9.24
CA TYR A 13 14.08 -0.14 8.38
C TYR A 13 13.17 1.09 8.33
N ARG A 14 13.77 2.27 8.48
CA ARG A 14 13.03 3.54 8.51
C ARG A 14 13.67 4.57 7.60
N GLY A 15 12.85 5.21 6.77
CA GLY A 15 13.18 6.46 6.10
C GLY A 15 12.71 7.63 6.97
N LEU A 16 13.61 8.54 7.32
CA LEU A 16 13.37 9.62 8.29
C LEU A 16 13.73 10.98 7.68
N ALA A 17 13.02 12.03 8.10
CA ALA A 17 13.54 13.40 8.05
C ALA A 17 14.31 13.67 9.36
N ARG A 18 15.56 14.11 9.27
CA ARG A 18 16.41 14.54 10.40
C ARG A 18 16.91 15.96 10.20
N PRO A 19 17.10 16.78 11.24
CA PRO A 19 17.79 18.05 11.10
C PRO A 19 19.17 17.88 10.44
N VAL A 20 19.57 18.82 9.59
CA VAL A 20 20.91 18.81 8.96
C VAL A 20 21.98 18.92 10.07
N PRO A 21 23.06 18.11 10.02
CA PRO A 21 24.14 18.19 10.99
C PRO A 21 24.69 19.62 11.13
N GLY A 22 24.93 20.06 12.36
CA GLY A 22 25.50 21.39 12.63
C GLY A 22 24.48 22.53 12.76
N GLN A 23 23.18 22.28 12.64
CA GLN A 23 22.17 23.26 13.02
C GLN A 23 21.94 23.28 14.53
N SER A 24 21.91 24.48 15.12
CA SER A 24 21.71 24.67 16.57
C SER A 24 20.33 24.15 17.00
N PRO A 25 20.20 23.46 18.14
CA PRO A 25 18.91 23.12 18.75
C PRO A 25 18.03 24.34 19.08
N GLN A 26 18.63 25.54 19.09
CA GLN A 26 17.96 26.82 19.35
C GLN A 26 17.53 27.55 18.07
N ALA A 27 17.76 26.97 16.89
CA ALA A 27 17.25 27.55 15.66
C ALA A 27 15.72 27.62 15.73
N ASP A 28 15.16 28.77 15.33
CA ASP A 28 13.71 28.92 15.24
C ASP A 28 13.16 27.80 14.34
N THR A 29 12.02 27.22 14.72
CA THR A 29 11.41 26.09 14.00
C THR A 29 11.20 26.36 12.50
N ARG A 30 11.16 27.63 12.11
CA ARG A 30 11.04 28.09 10.72
C ARG A 30 12.35 27.96 9.91
N ASP A 31 13.51 27.92 10.58
CA ASP A 31 14.85 27.90 9.95
C ASP A 31 15.52 26.50 9.98
N LEU A 32 14.87 25.53 10.64
CA LEU A 32 15.30 24.15 10.68
C LEU A 32 15.24 23.52 9.29
N LYS A 33 16.42 23.19 8.75
CA LYS A 33 16.57 22.45 7.49
C LYS A 33 16.63 20.97 7.83
N TYR A 34 15.83 20.18 7.14
CA TYR A 34 15.80 18.73 7.28
C TYR A 34 16.53 18.07 6.12
N GLY A 35 17.43 17.13 6.45
CA GLY A 35 17.96 16.14 5.54
C GLY A 35 17.18 14.83 5.64
N LEU A 36 17.36 13.98 4.64
CA LEU A 36 16.82 12.63 4.64
C LEU A 36 17.83 11.66 5.28
N ALA A 37 17.31 10.64 5.96
CA ALA A 37 18.13 9.62 6.60
C ALA A 37 17.49 8.25 6.48
N ARG A 38 18.32 7.21 6.54
CA ARG A 38 17.90 5.83 6.75
C ARG A 38 18.32 5.40 8.15
N SER A 39 17.54 4.55 8.78
CA SER A 39 17.97 3.85 10.00
C SER A 39 17.48 2.41 10.01
N CYS A 40 18.20 1.54 10.71
CA CYS A 40 17.73 0.19 11.01
C CYS A 40 17.85 -0.15 12.50
N ALA A 41 16.92 -0.95 13.01
CA ALA A 41 16.89 -1.39 14.41
C ALA A 41 16.48 -2.86 14.52
N GLN A 42 17.04 -3.58 15.50
CA GLN A 42 16.65 -4.96 15.82
C GLN A 42 15.39 -4.98 16.71
N GLY A 43 14.29 -4.43 16.20
CA GLY A 43 13.00 -4.39 16.90
C GLY A 43 12.20 -3.10 16.71
N LEU A 44 10.90 -3.19 17.00
CA LEU A 44 9.92 -2.13 16.75
C LEU A 44 10.16 -0.85 17.55
N GLN A 45 10.53 -0.98 18.82
CA GLN A 45 10.71 0.17 19.72
C GLN A 45 12.18 0.38 20.12
N VAL A 46 13.10 -0.24 19.38
CA VAL A 46 14.54 -0.15 19.63
C VAL A 46 15.12 1.03 18.87
N ALA A 47 16.06 1.75 19.51
CA ALA A 47 16.82 2.80 18.87
C ALA A 47 17.59 2.23 17.66
N GLY A 48 17.46 2.89 16.51
CA GLY A 48 18.11 2.45 15.29
C GLY A 48 19.51 3.05 15.13
N ARG A 49 20.37 2.33 14.40
CA ARG A 49 21.60 2.91 13.84
C ARG A 49 21.27 3.59 12.52
N THR A 50 21.89 4.75 12.27
CA THR A 50 21.80 5.42 10.97
C THR A 50 22.52 4.59 9.91
N LEU A 51 21.95 4.52 8.71
CA LEU A 51 22.58 3.88 7.56
C LEU A 51 23.11 4.96 6.60
N GLU A 52 24.30 4.72 6.08
CA GLU A 52 24.91 5.53 5.02
C GLU A 52 24.97 4.73 3.70
N PRO A 53 24.89 5.38 2.53
CA PRO A 53 24.66 6.81 2.37
C PRO A 53 23.22 7.21 2.70
N SER A 54 23.05 8.46 3.12
CA SER A 54 21.73 9.10 3.21
C SER A 54 21.03 9.10 1.84
N PRO A 55 19.72 8.82 1.78
CA PRO A 55 18.98 8.75 0.51
C PRO A 55 18.83 10.13 -0.13
N GLY A 56 18.94 10.20 -1.46
CA GLY A 56 18.68 11.42 -2.21
C GLY A 56 17.20 11.80 -2.30
N ALA A 57 16.30 10.81 -2.20
CA ALA A 57 14.86 10.99 -2.21
C ALA A 57 14.17 9.89 -1.40
N MET A 58 12.98 10.17 -0.87
CA MET A 58 12.16 9.15 -0.21
C MET A 58 11.25 8.44 -1.21
N PRO A 59 11.03 7.12 -1.08
CA PRO A 59 10.12 6.40 -1.95
C PRO A 59 8.69 6.90 -1.77
N ASN A 60 8.03 7.23 -2.88
CA ASN A 60 6.65 7.72 -2.92
C ASN A 60 5.67 6.76 -3.59
N THR A 61 6.16 5.63 -4.13
CA THR A 61 5.35 4.56 -4.69
C THR A 61 5.73 3.22 -4.06
N PRO A 62 4.84 2.21 -4.07
CA PRO A 62 5.19 0.89 -3.55
C PRO A 62 6.38 0.26 -4.30
N ARG A 63 6.49 0.48 -5.62
CA ARG A 63 7.63 0.05 -6.44
C ARG A 63 8.94 0.72 -6.03
N ALA A 64 8.92 2.04 -5.80
CA ALA A 64 10.08 2.77 -5.31
C ALA A 64 10.50 2.29 -3.90
N LEU A 65 9.54 1.95 -3.04
CA LEU A 65 9.82 1.41 -1.70
C LEU A 65 10.51 0.06 -1.76
N VAL A 66 10.09 -0.84 -2.65
CA VAL A 66 10.77 -2.13 -2.82
C VAL A 66 12.21 -1.95 -3.33
N ARG A 67 12.43 -1.02 -4.28
CA ARG A 67 13.79 -0.69 -4.76
C ARG A 67 14.67 -0.11 -3.66
N GLU A 68 14.13 0.81 -2.88
CA GLU A 68 14.81 1.36 -1.69
C GLU A 68 15.20 0.25 -0.71
N LEU A 69 14.29 -0.68 -0.41
CA LEU A 69 14.57 -1.82 0.47
C LEU A 69 15.63 -2.76 -0.11
N GLN A 70 15.58 -3.02 -1.42
CA GLN A 70 16.59 -3.83 -2.10
C GLN A 70 17.99 -3.19 -1.99
N GLU A 71 18.10 -1.88 -2.16
CA GLU A 71 19.36 -1.14 -2.01
C GLU A 71 19.92 -1.25 -0.58
N VAL A 72 19.08 -1.05 0.45
CA VAL A 72 19.56 -1.00 1.84
C VAL A 72 19.73 -2.37 2.50
N THR A 73 19.05 -3.41 1.99
CA THR A 73 19.08 -4.75 2.58
C THR A 73 19.89 -5.75 1.76
N GLY A 74 20.06 -5.51 0.45
CA GLY A 74 20.62 -6.49 -0.50
C GLY A 74 19.71 -7.68 -0.79
N LEU A 75 18.47 -7.68 -0.30
CA LEU A 75 17.53 -8.78 -0.48
C LEU A 75 16.93 -8.79 -1.89
N SER A 76 16.45 -9.97 -2.31
CA SER A 76 15.74 -10.10 -3.58
C SER A 76 14.35 -9.45 -3.49
N ILE A 77 13.80 -9.03 -4.64
CA ILE A 77 12.45 -8.48 -4.73
C ILE A 77 11.42 -9.46 -4.15
N GLY A 78 11.54 -10.75 -4.49
CA GLY A 78 10.65 -11.80 -3.98
C GLY A 78 10.66 -11.89 -2.46
N ASP A 79 11.86 -11.89 -1.87
CA ASP A 79 11.99 -11.96 -0.41
C ASP A 79 11.42 -10.71 0.28
N ILE A 80 11.63 -9.52 -0.30
CA ILE A 80 11.03 -8.27 0.20
C ILE A 80 9.50 -8.34 0.15
N VAL A 81 8.93 -8.70 -1.00
CA VAL A 81 7.47 -8.78 -1.17
C VAL A 81 6.84 -9.77 -0.18
N ASP A 82 7.53 -10.86 0.10
CA ASP A 82 7.01 -11.99 0.88
C ASP A 82 7.21 -11.84 2.39
N LYS A 83 8.24 -11.12 2.81
CA LYS A 83 8.66 -11.03 4.22
C LYS A 83 8.57 -9.62 4.81
N ALA A 84 8.40 -8.58 3.99
CA ALA A 84 8.26 -7.23 4.49
C ALA A 84 6.85 -6.94 5.02
N TYR A 85 6.78 -6.24 6.15
CA TYR A 85 5.55 -5.75 6.75
C TYR A 85 5.62 -4.23 6.94
N SER A 86 4.54 -3.53 6.58
CA SER A 86 4.45 -2.08 6.71
C SER A 86 3.95 -1.68 8.10
N ILE A 87 4.90 -1.45 9.00
CA ILE A 87 4.64 -0.97 10.36
C ILE A 87 4.05 0.44 10.33
N LEU A 88 4.49 1.29 9.39
CA LEU A 88 3.95 2.65 9.26
C LEU A 88 2.44 2.64 8.98
N ASN A 89 1.98 1.80 8.05
CA ASN A 89 0.55 1.73 7.73
C ASN A 89 -0.25 1.10 8.89
N TYR A 90 0.31 0.12 9.59
CA TYR A 90 -0.28 -0.37 10.83
C TYR A 90 -0.52 0.77 11.81
N ARG A 91 0.54 1.53 12.12
CA ARG A 91 0.46 2.66 13.04
C ARG A 91 -0.57 3.69 12.59
N ARG A 92 -0.65 4.01 11.30
CA ARG A 92 -1.66 4.94 10.76
C ARG A 92 -3.09 4.46 11.00
N HIS A 93 -3.36 3.17 10.81
CA HIS A 93 -4.69 2.59 11.01
C HIS A 93 -5.04 2.39 12.50
N HIS A 94 -4.03 2.32 13.38
CA HIS A 94 -4.19 2.01 14.80
C HIS A 94 -3.78 3.17 15.73
N GLY A 95 -3.97 4.42 15.30
CA GLY A 95 -3.78 5.60 16.17
C GLY A 95 -2.34 5.79 16.65
N ALA A 96 -1.38 5.60 15.75
CA ALA A 96 0.07 5.66 15.95
C ALA A 96 0.69 4.58 16.85
N ARG A 97 -0.09 3.60 17.34
CA ARG A 97 0.37 2.49 18.17
C ARG A 97 1.20 1.48 17.38
N TYR A 98 2.30 1.03 17.98
CA TYR A 98 3.09 -0.07 17.44
C TYR A 98 2.33 -1.39 17.55
N PRO A 99 2.52 -2.33 16.59
CA PRO A 99 2.01 -3.69 16.72
C PRO A 99 2.78 -4.46 17.80
N ASP A 100 2.18 -5.52 18.33
CA ASP A 100 2.84 -6.41 19.32
C ASP A 100 3.87 -7.35 18.68
N SER A 101 3.91 -7.42 17.35
CA SER A 101 4.82 -8.24 16.56
C SER A 101 5.32 -7.48 15.33
N MET A 102 6.51 -7.86 14.84
CA MET A 102 7.06 -7.38 13.56
C MET A 102 6.31 -7.91 12.34
N GLU A 103 5.39 -8.85 12.54
CA GLU A 103 4.58 -9.48 11.50
C GLU A 103 3.08 -9.21 11.69
N PRO A 104 2.62 -7.95 11.70
CA PRO A 104 1.21 -7.65 11.84
C PRO A 104 0.41 -8.17 10.63
N ARG A 105 -0.59 -9.03 10.90
CA ARG A 105 -1.47 -9.62 9.88
C ARG A 105 -2.17 -8.54 9.05
N GLY A 106 -2.24 -8.72 7.73
CA GLY A 106 -2.88 -7.77 6.81
C GLY A 106 -1.99 -6.59 6.40
N TYR A 107 -0.77 -6.52 6.92
CA TYR A 107 0.20 -5.46 6.62
C TYR A 107 1.45 -5.96 5.92
N ARG A 108 1.47 -7.23 5.49
CA ARG A 108 2.52 -7.73 4.61
C ARG A 108 2.47 -6.98 3.28
N PHE A 109 3.62 -6.72 2.66
CA PHE A 109 3.69 -5.96 1.41
C PHE A 109 2.83 -6.57 0.29
N ARG A 110 2.93 -7.89 0.13
CA ARG A 110 2.08 -8.68 -0.78
C ARG A 110 0.59 -8.36 -0.62
N GLU A 111 0.11 -8.32 0.62
CA GLU A 111 -1.30 -8.11 0.97
C GLU A 111 -1.69 -6.63 0.89
N LEU A 112 -0.91 -5.76 1.53
CA LEU A 112 -1.21 -4.35 1.70
C LEU A 112 -1.07 -3.57 0.39
N PHE A 113 0.01 -3.81 -0.34
CA PHE A 113 0.34 -3.11 -1.58
C PHE A 113 -0.02 -3.89 -2.85
N LEU A 114 -0.70 -5.03 -2.69
CA LEU A 114 -1.12 -5.91 -3.79
C LEU A 114 0.05 -6.19 -4.73
N MET A 115 1.14 -6.69 -4.15
CA MET A 115 2.39 -6.96 -4.86
C MET A 115 2.53 -8.45 -5.18
N SER A 116 3.04 -8.76 -6.36
CA SER A 116 3.51 -10.09 -6.70
C SER A 116 4.80 -10.00 -7.50
N VAL A 117 5.50 -11.12 -7.62
CA VAL A 117 6.72 -11.23 -8.43
C VAL A 117 6.45 -12.27 -9.51
N ASP A 118 6.77 -11.92 -10.76
CA ASP A 118 6.64 -12.86 -11.87
C ASP A 118 7.82 -13.84 -11.95
N THR A 119 7.74 -14.77 -12.91
CA THR A 119 8.74 -15.82 -13.12
C THR A 119 10.14 -15.29 -13.42
N ASP A 120 10.21 -14.06 -13.94
CA ASP A 120 11.47 -13.41 -14.32
C ASP A 120 12.03 -12.54 -13.16
N GLY A 121 11.35 -12.52 -12.02
CA GLY A 121 11.76 -11.75 -10.84
C GLY A 121 11.30 -10.29 -10.86
N ASN A 122 10.44 -9.89 -11.80
CA ASN A 122 9.95 -8.52 -11.88
C ASN A 122 8.78 -8.29 -10.92
N LEU A 123 8.79 -7.13 -10.27
CA LEU A 123 7.70 -6.68 -9.40
C LEU A 123 6.47 -6.29 -10.23
N LYS A 124 5.34 -6.90 -9.90
CA LYS A 124 3.99 -6.51 -10.34
C LYS A 124 3.25 -5.87 -9.17
N THR A 125 2.53 -4.78 -9.43
CA THR A 125 1.69 -4.11 -8.44
C THR A 125 0.31 -3.87 -9.02
N PHE A 126 -0.74 -4.26 -8.31
CA PHE A 126 -2.12 -4.11 -8.79
C PHE A 126 -2.71 -2.71 -8.54
N TYR A 127 -1.91 -1.76 -8.04
CA TYR A 127 -2.27 -0.34 -8.09
C TYR A 127 -1.99 0.30 -9.46
N GLU A 128 -1.30 -0.41 -10.36
CA GLU A 128 -1.16 -0.05 -11.78
C GLU A 128 -2.28 -0.73 -12.57
N THR A 129 -2.91 -0.03 -13.53
CA THR A 129 -3.97 -0.60 -14.36
C THR A 129 -3.42 -1.72 -15.25
N PRO A 130 -3.96 -2.95 -15.21
CA PRO A 130 -3.53 -4.02 -16.09
C PRO A 130 -3.74 -3.68 -17.57
N ALA A 131 -2.85 -4.16 -18.43
CA ALA A 131 -2.96 -3.93 -19.87
C ALA A 131 -4.30 -4.45 -20.41
N GLY A 132 -5.01 -3.61 -21.18
CA GLY A 132 -6.32 -3.93 -21.76
C GLY A 132 -7.50 -3.77 -20.80
N VAL A 133 -7.29 -3.30 -19.57
CA VAL A 133 -8.35 -2.96 -18.62
C VAL A 133 -8.61 -1.45 -18.66
N ASP A 134 -9.90 -1.08 -18.64
CA ASP A 134 -10.30 0.32 -18.53
C ASP A 134 -9.80 0.93 -17.19
N PRO A 135 -9.06 2.04 -17.20
CA PRO A 135 -8.51 2.65 -15.99
C PRO A 135 -9.55 3.11 -14.97
N GLU A 136 -10.72 3.57 -15.42
CA GLU A 136 -11.78 4.05 -14.51
C GLU A 136 -12.43 2.87 -13.78
N LYS A 137 -12.76 1.80 -14.52
CA LYS A 137 -13.24 0.54 -13.94
C LYS A 137 -12.24 -0.05 -12.96
N TRP A 138 -10.95 -0.05 -13.31
CA TRP A 138 -9.90 -0.55 -12.43
C TRP A 138 -9.79 0.25 -11.14
N THR A 139 -9.76 1.59 -11.26
CA THR A 139 -9.76 2.50 -10.10
C THR A 139 -10.99 2.27 -9.23
N TYR A 140 -12.14 2.02 -9.86
CA TYR A 140 -13.36 1.75 -9.12
C TYR A 140 -13.30 0.42 -8.37
N PHE A 141 -12.82 -0.64 -9.01
CA PHE A 141 -12.54 -1.92 -8.36
C PHE A 141 -11.62 -1.76 -7.14
N LEU A 142 -10.50 -1.04 -7.27
CA LEU A 142 -9.58 -0.80 -6.16
C LEU A 142 -10.26 -0.08 -4.99
N ARG A 143 -11.13 0.91 -5.27
CA ARG A 143 -11.92 1.58 -4.23
C ARG A 143 -12.86 0.64 -3.49
N VAL A 144 -13.45 -0.35 -4.18
CA VAL A 144 -14.30 -1.37 -3.55
C VAL A 144 -13.44 -2.38 -2.78
N LEU A 145 -12.27 -2.77 -3.30
CA LEU A 145 -11.33 -3.67 -2.64
C LEU A 145 -10.79 -3.12 -1.32
N ASP A 146 -10.66 -1.80 -1.21
CA ASP A 146 -10.24 -1.12 0.02
C ASP A 146 -11.36 -1.05 1.10
N ARG A 147 -12.61 -1.41 0.75
CA ARG A 147 -13.68 -1.58 1.74
C ARG A 147 -13.42 -2.86 2.54
N LYS A 148 -13.51 -2.77 3.87
CA LYS A 148 -13.32 -3.94 4.75
C LYS A 148 -14.40 -4.98 4.49
N GLU A 149 -13.98 -6.25 4.38
CA GLU A 149 -14.83 -7.44 4.35
C GLU A 149 -16.04 -7.35 3.41
N CYS A 150 -15.80 -7.49 2.10
CA CYS A 150 -16.86 -7.47 1.09
C CYS A 150 -17.06 -8.84 0.43
N ASP A 151 -17.95 -9.67 0.99
CA ASP A 151 -18.26 -10.99 0.43
C ASP A 151 -18.84 -10.90 -0.98
N SER A 152 -19.65 -9.87 -1.26
CA SER A 152 -20.17 -9.58 -2.59
C SER A 152 -19.07 -9.41 -3.63
N LEU A 153 -17.93 -8.81 -3.26
CA LEU A 153 -16.79 -8.62 -4.18
C LEU A 153 -16.16 -9.96 -4.54
N ARG A 154 -16.07 -10.87 -3.56
CA ARG A 154 -15.50 -12.21 -3.72
C ARG A 154 -16.39 -13.09 -4.59
N GLN A 155 -17.70 -13.06 -4.34
CA GLN A 155 -18.70 -13.74 -5.16
C GLN A 155 -18.75 -13.19 -6.58
N TYR A 156 -18.59 -11.87 -6.77
CA TYR A 156 -18.50 -11.25 -8.09
C TYR A 156 -17.24 -11.71 -8.85
N ALA A 157 -16.09 -11.81 -8.18
CA ALA A 157 -14.83 -12.20 -8.80
C ALA A 157 -14.82 -13.64 -9.38
N VAL A 158 -15.67 -14.50 -8.86
CA VAL A 158 -15.86 -15.88 -9.38
C VAL A 158 -17.11 -16.01 -10.26
N SER A 159 -17.87 -14.93 -10.50
CA SER A 159 -19.02 -14.93 -11.41
C SER A 159 -18.59 -14.96 -12.89
N GLY A 160 -19.53 -15.22 -13.79
CA GLY A 160 -19.29 -15.08 -15.24
C GLY A 160 -19.29 -13.62 -15.72
N MET A 161 -19.86 -12.69 -14.93
CA MET A 161 -20.03 -11.29 -15.32
C MET A 161 -18.69 -10.54 -15.38
N ILE A 162 -17.76 -10.88 -14.48
CA ILE A 162 -16.43 -10.27 -14.45
C ILE A 162 -15.68 -10.39 -15.77
N HIS A 163 -15.75 -11.56 -16.43
CA HIS A 163 -15.10 -11.78 -17.72
C HIS A 163 -15.72 -10.91 -18.82
N ARG A 164 -17.03 -10.69 -18.76
CA ARG A 164 -17.74 -9.82 -19.72
C ARG A 164 -17.35 -8.34 -19.53
N GLU A 165 -17.16 -7.90 -18.30
CA GLU A 165 -16.94 -6.47 -17.99
C GLU A 165 -15.46 -6.03 -18.00
N TYR A 166 -14.55 -6.94 -17.65
CA TYR A 166 -13.11 -6.69 -17.48
C TYR A 166 -12.22 -7.47 -18.46
N GLY A 167 -12.80 -8.37 -19.26
CA GLY A 167 -12.05 -9.29 -20.11
C GLY A 167 -11.22 -10.30 -19.32
N GLU A 168 -10.50 -11.17 -20.03
CA GLU A 168 -9.63 -12.18 -19.41
C GLU A 168 -8.48 -11.54 -18.59
N PRO A 169 -7.72 -10.54 -19.09
CA PRO A 169 -6.62 -9.95 -18.32
C PRO A 169 -7.09 -9.29 -17.03
N GLY A 170 -8.22 -8.55 -17.08
CA GLY A 170 -8.77 -7.91 -15.90
C GLY A 170 -9.36 -8.90 -14.91
N THR A 171 -10.01 -9.96 -15.38
CA THR A 171 -10.52 -11.05 -14.53
C THR A 171 -9.39 -11.71 -13.74
N GLN A 172 -8.28 -12.04 -14.41
CA GLN A 172 -7.11 -12.62 -13.76
C GLN A 172 -6.52 -11.66 -12.72
N ALA A 173 -6.39 -10.38 -13.06
CA ALA A 173 -5.85 -9.36 -12.17
C ALA A 173 -6.73 -9.14 -10.91
N ILE A 174 -8.05 -9.08 -11.06
CA ILE A 174 -9.00 -8.95 -9.94
C ILE A 174 -8.88 -10.15 -8.99
N ARG A 175 -8.90 -11.36 -9.56
CA ARG A 175 -8.79 -12.60 -8.77
C ARG A 175 -7.47 -12.68 -8.03
N GLU A 176 -6.38 -12.28 -8.67
CA GLU A 176 -5.07 -12.24 -8.04
C GLU A 176 -5.01 -11.18 -6.94
N ALA A 177 -5.50 -9.95 -7.17
CA ALA A 177 -5.54 -8.91 -6.16
C ALA A 177 -6.33 -9.35 -4.91
N LEU A 178 -7.50 -9.96 -5.11
CA LEU A 178 -8.30 -10.53 -4.02
C LEU A 178 -7.59 -11.71 -3.34
N ARG A 179 -6.91 -12.58 -4.10
CA ARG A 179 -6.12 -13.68 -3.54
C ARG A 179 -4.99 -13.19 -2.64
N LEU A 180 -4.31 -12.11 -3.05
CA LEU A 180 -3.25 -11.49 -2.27
C LEU A 180 -3.79 -10.83 -0.99
N ARG A 181 -5.00 -10.27 -1.03
CA ARG A 181 -5.63 -9.59 0.13
C ARG A 181 -6.25 -10.57 1.12
N ASP A 182 -6.99 -11.56 0.62
CA ASP A 182 -7.92 -12.38 1.42
C ASP A 182 -7.59 -13.88 1.42
N GLY A 183 -6.69 -14.34 0.55
CA GLY A 183 -6.41 -15.77 0.36
C GLY A 183 -7.33 -16.45 -0.67
N GLU A 184 -7.57 -17.75 -0.53
CA GLU A 184 -8.26 -18.53 -1.58
C GLU A 184 -9.74 -18.16 -1.75
N LEU A 185 -10.13 -17.85 -2.99
CA LEU A 185 -11.49 -17.45 -3.36
C LEU A 185 -12.48 -18.61 -3.57
N ARG A 186 -12.00 -19.86 -3.57
CA ARG A 186 -12.78 -21.05 -3.98
C ARG A 186 -13.96 -21.37 -3.07
N HIS A 187 -14.01 -20.78 -1.88
CA HIS A 187 -15.06 -21.01 -0.89
C HIS A 187 -16.33 -20.19 -1.13
N PHE A 188 -16.31 -19.20 -2.03
CA PHE A 188 -17.44 -18.31 -2.26
C PHE A 188 -18.34 -18.81 -3.42
N PRO A 189 -19.66 -18.89 -3.23
CA PRO A 189 -20.57 -19.22 -4.33
C PRO A 189 -20.57 -18.09 -5.37
N PRO A 190 -20.66 -18.41 -6.67
CA PRO A 190 -20.72 -17.37 -7.70
C PRO A 190 -22.01 -16.57 -7.59
N MET A 191 -21.88 -15.26 -7.71
CA MET A 191 -23.03 -14.37 -7.75
C MET A 191 -23.81 -14.56 -9.05
N SER A 192 -25.13 -14.30 -8.98
CA SER A 192 -25.99 -14.12 -10.15
C SER A 192 -25.46 -13.00 -11.07
N TYR A 193 -25.91 -12.97 -12.32
CA TYR A 193 -25.44 -12.06 -13.36
C TYR A 193 -25.83 -10.59 -13.05
N VAL A 194 -25.06 -9.91 -12.20
CA VAL A 194 -25.26 -8.52 -11.78
C VAL A 194 -24.04 -7.68 -12.18
N PRO A 195 -24.20 -6.57 -12.92
CA PRO A 195 -23.10 -5.66 -13.26
C PRO A 195 -22.38 -5.09 -12.04
N PHE A 196 -21.07 -4.84 -12.17
CA PHE A 196 -20.24 -4.33 -11.07
C PHE A 196 -20.78 -3.03 -10.46
N VAL A 197 -21.23 -2.10 -11.31
CA VAL A 197 -21.76 -0.78 -10.91
C VAL A 197 -23.15 -0.83 -10.27
N GLU A 198 -23.89 -1.92 -10.49
CA GLU A 198 -25.17 -2.14 -9.81
C GLU A 198 -24.94 -2.76 -8.44
N LEU A 199 -24.00 -3.71 -8.37
CA LEU A 199 -23.61 -4.36 -7.12
C LEU A 199 -22.89 -3.40 -6.16
N PHE A 200 -22.04 -2.55 -6.72
CA PHE A 200 -21.38 -1.47 -6.03
C PHE A 200 -21.79 -0.19 -6.72
N PRO A 201 -22.74 0.58 -6.16
CA PRO A 201 -23.09 1.88 -6.70
C PRO A 201 -22.02 2.92 -6.36
N LEU A 202 -21.77 3.83 -7.30
CA LEU A 202 -20.93 4.99 -7.09
C LEU A 202 -21.68 6.01 -6.23
N GLU A 203 -21.36 6.04 -4.94
CA GLU A 203 -21.74 7.16 -4.09
C GLU A 203 -20.81 8.34 -4.41
N PHE A 204 -21.34 9.29 -5.17
CA PHE A 204 -20.74 10.61 -5.30
C PHE A 204 -21.23 11.44 -4.10
N PRO A 205 -20.34 11.85 -3.18
CA PRO A 205 -20.74 12.86 -2.21
C PRO A 205 -21.16 14.11 -3.01
N THR A 206 -22.42 14.51 -2.86
CA THR A 206 -22.91 15.76 -3.43
C THR A 206 -22.18 16.88 -2.70
N LEU A 207 -21.24 17.54 -3.37
CA LEU A 207 -20.66 18.78 -2.87
C LEU A 207 -21.72 19.86 -3.04
N GLU A 208 -22.49 20.14 -1.98
CA GLU A 208 -23.31 21.35 -1.94
C GLU A 208 -22.37 22.55 -2.02
N ARG A 209 -22.36 23.21 -3.19
CA ARG A 209 -21.65 24.47 -3.35
C ARG A 209 -22.45 25.56 -2.64
N THR A 210 -22.20 25.75 -1.34
CA THR A 210 -22.68 26.93 -0.62
C THR A 210 -21.93 28.14 -1.17
N VAL A 211 -22.47 28.79 -2.21
CA VAL A 211 -21.98 30.09 -2.65
C VAL A 211 -22.48 31.11 -1.64
N GLY A 212 -21.72 31.28 -0.56
CA GLY A 212 -21.94 32.33 0.43
C GLY A 212 -21.84 33.70 -0.22
N GLY A 213 -22.97 34.37 -0.32
CA GLY A 213 -23.06 35.76 -0.76
C GLY A 213 -24.37 36.36 -0.25
N GLN A 214 -24.40 36.72 1.03
CA GLN A 214 -25.41 37.66 1.52
C GLN A 214 -25.26 38.96 0.72
N ARG A 215 -26.27 39.29 -0.09
CA ARG A 215 -26.45 40.67 -0.57
C ARG A 215 -26.81 41.51 0.66
N ARG A 216 -25.92 42.44 1.00
CA ARG A 216 -26.29 43.63 1.78
C ARG A 216 -27.28 44.47 0.99
#